data_AF-A0A7S3LXR9-F1
#
_entry.id   AF-A0A7S3LXR9-F1
#
_cell.length_a   1.000
_cell.length_b   1.000
_cell.length_c   1.000
_cell.angle_alpha   90.00
_cell.angle_beta   90.00
_cell.angle_gamma   90.00
#
_symmetry.space_group_name_H-M   'P 1'
#
loop_
_entity.id
_entity.type
_entity.pdbx_description
1 polymer ?
#
loop_
_entity_poly.entity_id
_entity_poly.type
_entity_poly.pdbx_seq_one_letter_code
_entity_poly.pdbx_strand_id
1 'polypeptide(L)'
;FDPAGFCKKGDENGFRNLRAAEIKHGRVAMMAALGGVVQHFVKFPSFDAVPTGLSAVSTAPGTYGFVALFLAAGALELGPWSENPSKEPGNFGDPVGLNQYTEEFRQRELNNGRFAM
;
A
#
# COMPACT_ATOMS: atom_id res chain seq x y z
N PHE A 1 6.73 5.81 -18.81
CA PHE A 1 6.23 5.25 -20.08
C PHE A 1 4.73 5.43 -20.05
N ASP A 2 4.16 6.19 -20.99
CA ASP A 2 2.74 6.53 -20.99
C ASP A 2 2.18 6.45 -22.43
N PRO A 3 1.66 5.29 -22.84
CA PRO A 3 1.09 5.11 -24.17
C PRO A 3 -0.34 5.68 -24.29
N ALA A 4 -1.04 5.91 -23.18
CA ALA A 4 -2.41 6.40 -23.15
C ALA A 4 -2.52 7.93 -22.99
N GLY A 5 -1.41 8.60 -22.67
CA GLY A 5 -1.31 10.07 -22.63
C GLY A 5 -2.03 10.69 -21.43
N PHE A 6 -2.09 9.97 -20.29
CA PHE A 6 -2.67 10.50 -19.06
C PHE A 6 -1.83 11.63 -18.46
N CYS A 7 -0.51 11.65 -18.72
CA CYS A 7 0.40 12.71 -18.29
C CYS A 7 0.45 13.83 -19.33
N LYS A 8 -0.56 14.71 -19.34
CA LYS A 8 -0.56 15.90 -20.22
C LYS A 8 0.51 16.91 -19.75
N LYS A 9 1.24 17.53 -20.69
CA LYS A 9 2.19 18.59 -20.38
C LYS A 9 1.47 19.76 -19.69
N GLY A 10 1.92 20.10 -18.48
CA GLY A 10 1.39 21.24 -17.71
C GLY A 10 0.42 20.87 -16.57
N ASP A 11 0.03 19.61 -16.41
CA ASP A 11 -0.83 19.16 -15.30
C ASP A 11 -0.02 18.54 -14.15
N GLU A 12 0.65 19.41 -13.39
CA GLU A 12 1.48 19.00 -12.24
C GLU A 12 0.63 18.38 -11.12
N ASN A 13 -0.58 18.91 -10.89
CA ASN A 13 -1.50 18.40 -9.89
C ASN A 13 -2.06 17.03 -10.26
N GLY A 14 -2.43 16.82 -11.53
CA GLY A 14 -2.86 15.52 -12.04
C GLY A 14 -1.75 14.48 -11.97
N PHE A 15 -0.53 14.84 -12.38
CA PHE A 15 0.62 13.94 -12.26
C PHE A 15 0.93 13.58 -10.80
N ARG A 16 0.84 14.56 -9.90
CA ARG A 16 1.05 14.34 -8.47
C ARG A 16 0.04 13.35 -7.90
N ASN A 17 -1.24 13.49 -8.24
CA ASN A 17 -2.29 12.57 -7.81
C ASN A 17 -2.06 11.15 -8.37
N LEU A 18 -1.71 11.04 -9.65
CA LEU A 18 -1.37 9.76 -10.28
C LEU A 18 -0.17 9.08 -9.59
N ARG A 19 0.87 9.85 -9.26
CA ARG A 19 2.06 9.33 -8.56
C ARG A 19 1.72 8.89 -7.14
N ALA A 20 0.92 9.65 -6.41
CA ALA A 20 0.56 9.28 -5.06
C ALA A 20 -0.32 8.01 -5.02
N ALA A 21 -1.26 7.90 -5.97
CA ALA A 21 -2.06 6.70 -6.18
C ALA A 21 -1.17 5.49 -6.55
N GLU A 22 -0.21 5.65 -7.45
CA GLU A 22 0.74 4.60 -7.85
C GLU A 22 1.53 4.06 -6.64
N ILE A 23 2.07 4.95 -5.80
CA ILE A 23 2.83 4.56 -4.61
C ILE A 23 1.94 3.83 -3.60
N LYS A 24 0.70 4.30 -3.39
CA LYS A 24 -0.25 3.65 -2.47
C LYS A 24 -0.57 2.23 -2.94
N HIS A 25 -0.90 2.04 -4.22
CA HIS A 25 -1.17 0.70 -4.76
C HIS A 25 0.07 -0.20 -4.68
N GLY A 26 1.25 0.31 -5.02
CA GLY A 26 2.50 -0.45 -4.93
C GLY A 26 2.81 -0.92 -3.50
N ARG A 27 2.63 -0.06 -2.50
CA ARG A 27 2.84 -0.43 -1.08
C ARG A 27 1.85 -1.50 -0.61
N VAL A 28 0.58 -1.36 -0.96
CA VAL A 28 -0.46 -2.35 -0.61
C VAL A 28 -0.16 -3.69 -1.29
N ALA A 29 0.22 -3.67 -2.57
CA ALA A 29 0.56 -4.89 -3.32
C ALA A 29 1.80 -5.59 -2.75
N MET A 30 2.85 -4.85 -2.38
CA MET A 30 4.04 -5.43 -1.73
C MET A 30 3.71 -6.14 -0.41
N MET A 31 2.86 -5.53 0.43
CA MET A 31 2.42 -6.15 1.68
C MET A 31 1.49 -7.34 1.44
N ALA A 32 0.62 -7.26 0.43
CA ALA A 32 -0.29 -8.35 0.07
C ALA A 32 0.46 -9.57 -0.46
N ALA A 33 1.48 -9.38 -1.29
CA ALA A 33 2.32 -10.47 -1.81
C ALA A 33 3.04 -11.22 -0.68
N LEU A 34 3.64 -10.48 0.27
CA LEU A 34 4.28 -11.07 1.44
C LEU A 34 3.27 -11.81 2.33
N GLY A 35 2.13 -11.19 2.63
CA GLY A 35 1.05 -11.82 3.41
C GLY A 35 0.50 -13.08 2.74
N GLY A 36 0.40 -13.08 1.41
CA GLY A 36 -0.05 -14.20 0.60
C GLY A 36 0.86 -15.43 0.69
N VAL A 37 2.16 -15.24 0.91
CA VAL A 37 3.11 -16.33 1.15
C VAL A 37 3.10 -16.75 2.62
N VAL A 38 3.17 -15.78 3.54
CA VAL A 38 3.30 -16.04 4.99
C VAL A 38 2.10 -16.81 5.54
N GLN A 39 0.88 -16.56 5.05
CA GLN A 39 -0.34 -17.26 5.49
C GLN A 39 -0.28 -18.79 5.31
N HIS A 40 0.59 -19.31 4.43
CA HIS A 40 0.75 -20.75 4.24
C HIS A 40 1.63 -21.40 5.31
N PHE A 41 2.52 -20.63 5.94
CA PHE A 41 3.51 -21.15 6.89
C PHE A 41 3.16 -20.83 8.35
N VAL A 42 2.56 -19.66 8.60
CA VAL A 42 2.27 -19.19 9.95
C VAL A 42 0.80 -18.81 10.04
N LYS A 43 0.08 -19.45 10.96
CA LYS A 43 -1.27 -19.08 11.36
C LYS A 43 -1.27 -18.59 12.80
N PHE A 44 -2.04 -17.55 13.08
CA PHE A 44 -2.19 -17.05 14.44
C PHE A 44 -3.10 -18.01 15.24
N PRO A 45 -2.77 -18.30 16.52
CA PRO A 45 -3.63 -19.09 17.39
C PRO A 45 -4.96 -18.35 17.58
N SER A 46 -6.03 -18.83 16.93
CA SER A 46 -7.40 -18.29 16.77
C SER A 46 -7.86 -18.23 15.29
N PHE A 47 -6.94 -18.34 14.34
CA PHE A 47 -7.20 -18.34 12.89
C PHE A 47 -6.85 -19.66 12.20
N ASP A 48 -6.59 -20.73 12.95
CA ASP A 48 -6.13 -22.03 12.43
C ASP A 48 -7.12 -22.67 11.44
N ALA A 49 -8.42 -22.46 11.68
CA ALA A 49 -9.51 -22.97 10.85
C ALA A 49 -9.76 -22.15 9.57
N VAL A 50 -9.08 -21.03 9.37
CA VAL A 50 -9.27 -20.19 8.17
C VAL A 50 -8.49 -20.80 6.99
N PRO A 51 -9.14 -21.00 5.83
CA PRO A 51 -8.47 -21.46 4.62
C PRO A 51 -7.53 -20.37 4.09
N THR A 52 -6.40 -20.79 3.51
CA THR A 52 -5.43 -19.86 2.91
C THR A 52 -5.93 -19.38 1.54
N GLY A 53 -5.67 -18.11 1.21
CA GLY A 53 -6.08 -17.50 -0.06
C GLY A 53 -7.39 -16.70 0.01
N LEU A 54 -8.03 -16.46 -1.14
CA LEU A 54 -9.21 -15.57 -1.23
C LEU A 54 -10.40 -16.00 -0.35
N SER A 55 -10.53 -17.30 -0.09
CA SER A 55 -11.60 -17.84 0.77
C SER A 55 -11.44 -17.44 2.25
N ALA A 56 -10.30 -16.89 2.65
CA ALA A 56 -10.08 -16.41 4.01
C ALA A 56 -11.08 -15.30 4.39
N VAL A 57 -11.47 -14.46 3.42
CA VAL A 57 -12.34 -13.30 3.65
C VAL A 57 -13.79 -13.73 3.96
N SER A 58 -14.25 -14.83 3.39
CA SER A 58 -15.63 -15.33 3.53
C SER A 58 -15.85 -16.23 4.75
N THR A 59 -14.81 -16.50 5.55
CA THR A 59 -14.93 -17.32 6.75
C THR A 59 -15.28 -16.45 7.95
N ALA A 60 -16.14 -16.90 8.86
CA ALA A 60 -16.64 -16.09 9.98
C ALA A 60 -15.53 -15.32 10.76
N PRO A 61 -14.44 -15.98 11.22
CA PRO A 61 -13.33 -15.28 11.89
C PRO A 61 -12.58 -14.30 10.98
N GLY A 62 -12.44 -14.65 9.70
CA GLY A 62 -11.76 -13.83 8.70
C GLY A 62 -12.52 -12.56 8.34
N THR A 63 -13.86 -12.62 8.31
CA THR A 63 -14.70 -11.44 8.04
C THR A 63 -14.58 -10.40 9.16
N TYR A 64 -14.57 -10.80 10.43
CA TYR A 64 -14.35 -9.87 11.55
C TYR A 64 -12.97 -9.21 11.48
N GLY A 65 -11.93 -9.99 11.17
CA GLY A 65 -10.57 -9.47 10.96
C GLY A 65 -10.49 -8.49 9.79
N PHE A 66 -11.16 -8.81 8.68
CA PHE A 66 -11.24 -7.93 7.51
C PHE A 66 -11.95 -6.60 7.81
N VAL A 67 -13.09 -6.63 8.49
CA VAL A 67 -13.82 -5.41 8.86
C VAL A 67 -13.01 -4.55 9.82
N ALA A 68 -12.36 -5.16 10.82
CA ALA A 68 -11.49 -4.44 11.74
C ALA A 68 -10.30 -3.79 11.01
N LEU A 69 -9.67 -4.52 10.07
CA LEU A 69 -8.55 -4.02 9.28
C LEU A 69 -8.99 -2.90 8.32
N PHE A 70 -10.18 -3.03 7.71
CA PHE A 70 -10.76 -2.00 6.85
C PHE A 70 -11.04 -0.70 7.63
N LEU A 71 -11.65 -0.80 8.82
CA LEU A 71 -11.90 0.37 9.67
C LEU A 71 -10.61 1.01 10.16
N ALA A 72 -9.61 0.21 10.57
CA ALA A 72 -8.31 0.72 10.97
C ALA A 72 -7.59 1.41 9.80
N ALA A 73 -7.60 0.82 8.60
CA ALA A 73 -7.02 1.40 7.41
C ALA A 73 -7.71 2.73 7.05
N GLY A 74 -9.05 2.77 7.09
CA GLY A 74 -9.81 4.00 6.85
C GLY A 74 -9.51 5.10 7.87
N ALA A 75 -9.38 4.75 9.16
CA ALA A 75 -9.00 5.71 10.20
C ALA A 75 -7.57 6.27 9.98
N LEU A 76 -6.62 5.43 9.57
CA LEU A 76 -5.25 5.85 9.29
C LEU A 76 -5.14 6.70 8.02
N GLU A 77 -5.97 6.42 7.01
CA GLU A 77 -6.05 7.20 5.78
C GLU A 77 -6.62 8.61 6.00
N LEU A 78 -7.63 8.75 6.87
CA LEU A 78 -8.24 10.05 7.20
C LEU A 78 -7.41 10.90 8.17
N GLY A 79 -6.49 10.30 8.93
CA GLY A 79 -5.67 11.00 9.90
C GLY A 79 -4.21 11.18 9.42
N PRO A 80 -3.28 10.33 9.89
CA PRO A 80 -1.84 10.51 9.67
C PRO A 80 -1.39 10.36 8.21
N TRP A 81 -2.13 9.64 7.38
CA TRP A 81 -1.77 9.42 5.96
C TRP A 81 -2.52 10.35 4.99
N SER A 82 -3.02 11.49 5.46
CA SER A 82 -3.49 12.55 4.58
C SER A 82 -2.33 13.17 3.79
N GLU A 83 -2.52 13.36 2.49
CA GLU A 83 -1.54 14.02 1.64
C GLU A 83 -1.36 15.49 2.01
N ASN A 84 -0.11 15.95 2.07
CA ASN A 84 0.24 17.34 2.30
C ASN A 84 0.77 17.97 1.00
N PRO A 85 0.16 19.05 0.47
CA PRO A 85 0.57 19.69 -0.78
C PRO A 85 2.03 20.14 -0.81
N SER A 86 2.62 20.44 0.34
CA SER A 86 4.01 20.93 0.43
C SER A 86 5.08 19.83 0.39
N LYS A 87 4.70 18.55 0.50
CA LYS A 87 5.63 17.41 0.50
C LYS A 87 5.54 16.64 -0.82
N GLU A 88 6.59 15.89 -1.14
CA GLU A 88 6.58 14.95 -2.28
C GLU A 88 5.41 13.94 -2.15
N PRO A 89 4.79 13.55 -3.28
CA PRO A 89 3.67 12.60 -3.27
C PRO A 89 4.09 11.27 -2.64
N GLY A 90 3.33 10.80 -1.65
CA GLY A 90 3.60 9.57 -0.91
C GLY A 90 4.59 9.70 0.26
N ASN A 91 5.04 10.91 0.60
CA ASN A 91 5.90 11.18 1.77
C ASN A 91 5.06 11.53 3.02
N PHE A 92 4.90 10.55 3.90
CA PHE A 92 4.18 10.69 5.18
C PHE A 92 5.08 11.02 6.38
N GLY A 93 6.37 11.33 6.14
CA GLY A 93 7.38 11.55 7.17
C GLY A 93 8.16 10.28 7.54
N ASP A 94 9.31 10.48 8.18
CA ASP A 94 10.20 9.42 8.63
C ASP A 94 10.23 9.40 10.17
N PRO A 95 9.44 8.52 10.82
CA PRO A 95 9.41 8.44 12.28
C PRO A 95 10.68 7.78 12.87
N VAL A 96 11.48 7.10 12.05
CA VAL A 96 12.70 6.37 12.48
C VAL A 96 13.96 7.21 12.22
N GLY A 97 13.86 8.31 11.47
CA GLY A 97 14.94 9.27 11.25
C GLY A 97 16.11 8.69 10.46
N LEU A 98 15.86 7.67 9.65
CA LEU A 98 16.87 6.99 8.84
C LEU A 98 17.41 7.89 7.72
N ASN A 99 16.69 8.97 7.38
CA ASN A 99 17.08 9.94 6.34
C ASN A 99 17.44 9.26 5.00
N GLN A 100 16.77 8.15 4.71
CA GLN A 100 16.97 7.31 3.53
C GLN A 100 16.05 7.71 2.37
N TYR A 101 15.40 8.86 2.46
CA TYR A 101 14.52 9.38 1.41
C TYR A 101 15.33 9.97 0.24
N THR A 102 16.24 9.17 -0.31
CA THR A 102 17.05 9.50 -1.48
C THR A 102 16.34 9.06 -2.76
N GLU A 103 16.68 9.68 -3.88
CA GLU A 103 16.16 9.33 -5.22
C GLU A 103 16.29 7.83 -5.52
N GLU A 104 17.41 7.22 -5.13
CA GLU A 104 17.70 5.81 -5.39
C GLU A 104 16.71 4.88 -4.68
N PHE A 105 16.48 5.08 -3.37
CA PHE A 105 15.52 4.27 -2.62
C PHE A 105 14.10 4.45 -3.15
N ARG A 106 13.73 5.66 -3.58
CA ARG A 106 12.41 5.93 -4.16
C ARG A 106 12.21 5.15 -5.47
N GLN A 107 13.22 5.09 -6.32
CA GLN A 107 13.15 4.29 -7.56
C GLN A 107 13.08 2.80 -7.27
N ARG A 108 13.81 2.31 -6.27
CA ARG A 108 13.76 0.90 -5.85
C ARG A 108 12.38 0.53 -5.31
N GLU A 109 11.80 1.38 -4.47
CA GLU A 109 10.42 1.21 -3.97
C GLU A 109 9.43 1.18 -5.13
N LEU A 110 9.53 2.13 -6.07
CA LEU A 110 8.62 2.22 -7.20
C LEU A 110 8.71 0.98 -8.12
N ASN A 111 9.92 0.50 -8.41
CA ASN A 111 10.12 -0.67 -9.25
C ASN A 111 9.62 -1.95 -8.58
N ASN A 112 9.88 -2.13 -7.28
CA ASN A 112 9.37 -3.26 -6.53
C ASN A 112 7.84 -3.21 -6.39
N GLY A 113 7.28 -2.01 -6.16
CA GLY A 113 5.84 -1.78 -6.11
C GLY A 113 5.16 -2.13 -7.43
N ARG A 114 5.75 -1.73 -8.57
CA ARG A 114 5.26 -2.09 -9.91
C ARG A 114 5.36 -3.58 -10.22
N PHE A 115 6.33 -4.28 -9.65
CA PHE A 115 6.47 -5.73 -9.82
C PHE A 115 5.48 -6.51 -8.95
N ALA A 116 5.13 -5.98 -7.78
CA ALA A 116 4.19 -6.62 -6.86
C ALA A 116 2.71 -6.47 -7.27
N MET A 117 2.38 -5.42 -8.04
CA MET A 117 1.07 -5.19 -8.64
C MET A 117 0.84 -6.08 -9.87
#